data_AF-A0A511B8A3-F1
#
_entry.id   AF-A0A511B8A3-F1
#
_cell.length_a   1.000
_cell.length_b   1.000
_cell.length_c   1.000
_cell.angle_alpha   90.00
_cell.angle_beta   90.00
_cell.angle_gamma   90.00
#
_symmetry.space_group_name_H-M   'P 1'
#
loop_
_entity.id
_entity.type
_entity.pdbx_description
1 polymer ?
#
loop_
_entity_poly.entity_id
_entity_poly.type
_entity_poly.pdbx_seq_one_letter_code
_entity_poly.pdbx_strand_id
1 'polypeptide(L)'
;MKQREDCAEFFAPGRSEAVMIWKKGGIWCRGMVDRLPDDPKAPIFDVKSTGMSANPTEWDRRMVKAYRTQDRFYAQGAQILRGVEPQPMRFIVAEMKSPFAVSVLTPAPTLRSLAEDDVSRAQDMWSNCLRRNEWPGYPHTAHIEAPNWLLREAEEQAMRDDALEYAL
;
A
#
# COMPACT_ATOMS: atom_id res chain seq x y z
N MET A 1 -10.70 -10.54 25.80
CA MET A 1 -10.40 -9.96 24.47
C MET A 1 -11.66 -10.09 23.63
N LYS A 2 -12.31 -9.00 23.22
CA LYS A 2 -13.52 -9.08 22.38
C LYS A 2 -13.13 -9.67 21.02
N GLN A 3 -13.92 -10.62 20.52
CA GLN A 3 -13.74 -11.18 19.18
C GLN A 3 -13.88 -10.02 18.17
N ARG A 4 -12.92 -9.91 17.26
CA ARG A 4 -12.88 -8.90 16.20
C ARG A 4 -13.47 -9.52 14.94
N GLU A 5 -14.74 -9.21 14.66
CA GLU A 5 -15.48 -9.79 13.51
C GLU A 5 -14.80 -9.50 12.17
N ASP A 6 -14.11 -8.36 12.05
CA ASP A 6 -13.29 -7.93 10.92
C ASP A 6 -12.12 -8.88 10.60
N CYS A 7 -11.74 -9.74 11.54
CA CYS A 7 -10.71 -10.77 11.39
C CYS A 7 -11.27 -12.20 11.26
N ALA A 8 -12.58 -12.44 11.25
CA ALA A 8 -13.11 -13.80 11.27
C ALA A 8 -12.61 -14.66 10.08
N GLU A 9 -12.60 -14.06 8.88
CA GLU A 9 -12.12 -14.69 7.64
C GLU A 9 -10.61 -15.02 7.67
N PHE A 10 -9.81 -14.37 8.53
CA PHE A 10 -8.39 -14.70 8.69
C PHE A 10 -8.22 -16.13 9.22
N PHE A 11 -9.11 -16.55 10.13
CA PHE A 11 -9.07 -17.86 10.78
C PHE A 11 -9.84 -18.94 10.00
N ALA A 12 -10.52 -18.59 8.90
CA ALA A 12 -11.18 -19.56 8.03
C ALA A 12 -10.17 -20.52 7.38
N PRO A 13 -10.58 -21.72 6.92
CA PRO A 13 -9.73 -22.64 6.18
C PRO A 13 -8.98 -21.95 5.04
N GLY A 14 -7.72 -22.31 4.85
CA GLY A 14 -6.82 -21.64 3.92
C GLY A 14 -5.37 -22.01 4.16
N ARG A 15 -4.49 -21.36 3.39
CA ARG A 15 -3.04 -21.57 3.45
C ARG A 15 -2.36 -20.35 4.05
N SER A 16 -1.42 -20.59 4.96
CA SER A 16 -0.48 -19.56 5.41
C SER A 16 0.80 -19.62 4.59
N GLU A 17 1.50 -18.49 4.47
CA GLU A 17 2.73 -18.35 3.66
C GLU A 17 2.57 -18.88 2.23
N ALA A 18 1.40 -18.63 1.64
CA ALA A 18 1.04 -19.18 0.34
C ALA A 18 1.80 -18.45 -0.77
N VAL A 19 2.58 -19.19 -1.55
CA VAL A 19 3.28 -18.65 -2.73
C VAL A 19 2.35 -18.68 -3.94
N MET A 20 2.13 -17.52 -4.53
CA MET A 20 1.45 -17.33 -5.81
C MET A 20 2.48 -17.00 -6.90
N ILE A 21 2.43 -17.73 -8.01
CA ILE A 21 3.28 -17.48 -9.19
C ILE A 21 2.36 -17.43 -10.41
N TRP A 22 2.38 -16.33 -11.16
CA TRP A 22 1.50 -16.14 -12.31
C TRP A 22 2.22 -15.44 -13.44
N LYS A 23 1.65 -15.50 -14.65
CA LYS A 23 2.16 -14.80 -15.83
C LYS A 23 1.19 -13.71 -16.24
N LYS A 24 1.70 -12.50 -16.50
CA LYS A 24 0.93 -11.39 -17.07
C LYS A 24 1.80 -10.63 -18.05
N GLY A 25 1.28 -10.26 -19.22
CA GLY A 25 2.03 -9.43 -20.18
C GLY A 25 3.40 -10.00 -20.58
N GLY A 26 3.52 -11.33 -20.63
CA GLY A 26 4.78 -12.02 -20.93
C GLY A 26 5.77 -12.15 -19.77
N ILE A 27 5.59 -11.40 -18.67
CA ILE A 27 6.45 -11.46 -17.48
C ILE A 27 5.92 -12.45 -16.44
N TRP A 28 6.84 -13.11 -15.73
CA TRP A 28 6.52 -13.88 -14.54
C TRP A 28 6.45 -12.97 -13.31
N CYS A 29 5.39 -13.14 -12.53
CA CYS A 29 5.17 -12.45 -11.27
C CYS A 29 5.12 -13.48 -10.13
N ARG A 30 5.53 -13.05 -8.94
CA ARG A 30 5.54 -13.88 -7.73
C ARG A 30 5.15 -13.05 -6.52
N GLY A 31 4.31 -13.61 -5.66
CA GLY A 31 3.96 -13.07 -4.35
C GLY A 31 3.88 -14.18 -3.32
N MET A 32 4.23 -13.89 -2.07
CA MET A 32 4.00 -14.80 -0.95
C MET A 32 3.13 -14.06 0.05
N VAL A 33 1.95 -14.60 0.33
CA VAL A 33 0.96 -13.96 1.19
C VAL A 33 0.92 -14.64 2.54
N ASP A 34 0.77 -13.86 3.62
CA ASP A 34 0.79 -14.42 4.97
C ASP A 34 -0.39 -15.37 5.21
N ARG A 35 -1.55 -15.03 4.63
CA ARG A 35 -2.75 -15.87 4.68
C ARG A 35 -3.64 -15.72 3.45
N LEU A 36 -3.93 -16.86 2.82
CA LEU A 36 -4.81 -17.03 1.67
C LEU A 36 -5.97 -17.96 2.04
N PRO A 37 -7.19 -17.43 2.26
CA PRO A 37 -8.37 -18.25 2.52
C PRO A 37 -8.75 -19.13 1.32
N ASP A 38 -9.34 -20.30 1.59
CA ASP A 38 -9.82 -21.24 0.57
C ASP A 38 -10.99 -20.69 -0.25
N ASP A 39 -11.79 -19.77 0.32
CA ASP A 39 -12.79 -19.00 -0.44
C ASP A 39 -12.08 -17.98 -1.36
N PRO A 40 -12.29 -18.04 -2.69
CA PRO A 40 -11.68 -17.13 -3.65
C PRO A 40 -12.18 -15.68 -3.59
N LYS A 41 -13.32 -15.43 -2.95
CA LYS A 41 -13.85 -14.08 -2.75
C LYS A 41 -13.38 -13.44 -1.45
N ALA A 42 -12.92 -14.22 -0.48
CA ALA A 42 -12.42 -13.72 0.79
C ALA A 42 -11.16 -12.86 0.58
N PRO A 43 -10.91 -11.86 1.44
CA PRO A 43 -9.73 -11.03 1.33
C PRO A 43 -8.46 -11.84 1.59
N ILE A 44 -7.37 -11.45 0.93
CA ILE A 44 -6.02 -11.91 1.28
C ILE A 44 -5.55 -11.08 2.47
N PHE A 45 -4.84 -11.71 3.40
CA PHE A 45 -4.34 -11.03 4.59
C PHE A 45 -2.82 -10.95 4.63
N ASP A 46 -2.36 -9.87 5.24
CA ASP A 46 -0.97 -9.60 5.55
C ASP A 46 -0.89 -9.08 7.00
N VAL A 47 0.04 -9.63 7.78
CA VAL A 47 0.23 -9.31 9.19
C VAL A 47 1.45 -8.42 9.35
N LYS A 48 1.24 -7.27 9.99
CA LYS A 48 2.29 -6.30 10.31
C LYS A 48 2.43 -6.15 11.82
N SER A 49 3.67 -6.12 12.30
CA SER A 49 3.98 -5.78 13.68
C SER A 49 4.61 -4.39 13.76
N THR A 50 4.36 -3.66 14.86
CA THR A 50 4.89 -2.30 15.03
C THR A 50 5.30 -1.97 16.45
N GLY A 51 6.43 -1.29 16.59
CA GLY A 51 6.88 -0.74 17.88
C GLY A 51 6.22 0.60 18.21
N MET A 52 5.46 1.16 17.25
CA MET A 52 4.66 2.37 17.37
C MET A 52 3.17 2.02 17.47
N SER A 53 2.32 3.03 17.60
CA SER A 53 0.86 2.94 17.57
C SER A 53 0.33 2.12 16.39
N ALA A 54 -0.67 1.27 16.63
CA ALA A 54 -1.50 0.63 15.59
C ALA A 54 -2.75 1.45 15.27
N ASN A 55 -2.83 2.73 15.68
CA ASN A 55 -3.93 3.61 15.33
C ASN A 55 -4.06 3.74 13.79
N PRO A 56 -5.24 3.45 13.20
CA PRO A 56 -5.45 3.57 11.76
C PRO A 56 -5.03 4.92 11.15
N THR A 57 -5.21 6.03 11.88
CA THR A 57 -4.86 7.36 11.37
C THR A 57 -3.36 7.58 11.25
N GLU A 58 -2.55 6.91 12.07
CA GLU A 58 -1.08 6.95 11.98
C GLU A 58 -0.53 6.01 10.89
N TRP A 59 -1.32 5.01 10.50
CA TRP A 59 -0.97 4.05 9.46
C TRP A 59 -1.36 4.46 8.06
N ASP A 60 -2.20 5.48 7.90
CA ASP A 60 -2.63 5.97 6.59
C ASP A 60 -1.44 6.29 5.68
N ARG A 61 -0.44 7.03 6.19
CA ARG A 61 0.78 7.34 5.42
C ARG A 61 1.56 6.09 4.96
N ARG A 62 1.63 5.05 5.79
CA ARG A 62 2.31 3.79 5.45
C ARG A 62 1.49 2.99 4.46
N MET A 63 0.17 2.91 4.64
CA MET A 63 -0.75 2.28 3.69
C MET A 63 -0.61 2.93 2.32
N VAL A 64 -0.71 4.26 2.27
CA VAL A 64 -0.58 5.06 1.06
C VAL A 64 0.79 4.88 0.42
N LYS A 65 1.89 4.98 1.16
CA LYS A 65 3.24 4.96 0.54
C LYS A 65 3.79 3.57 0.25
N ALA A 66 3.62 2.62 1.17
CA ALA A 66 4.37 1.36 1.18
C ALA A 66 3.54 0.14 0.76
N TYR A 67 2.22 0.12 0.99
CA TYR A 67 1.43 -1.11 0.87
C TYR A 67 0.30 -1.05 -0.16
N ARG A 68 -0.05 0.14 -0.68
CA ARG A 68 -1.15 0.29 -1.64
C ARG A 68 -1.02 -0.64 -2.85
N THR A 69 0.19 -0.81 -3.39
CA THR A 69 0.42 -1.65 -4.57
C THR A 69 0.35 -3.15 -4.25
N GLN A 70 0.63 -3.55 -3.00
CA GLN A 70 0.57 -4.94 -2.57
C GLN A 70 -0.84 -5.52 -2.74
N ASP A 71 -1.85 -4.74 -2.34
CA ASP A 71 -3.27 -5.11 -2.50
C ASP A 71 -3.64 -5.44 -3.96
N ARG A 72 -3.36 -4.51 -4.88
CA ARG A 72 -3.71 -4.70 -6.29
C ARG A 72 -2.85 -5.74 -6.98
N PHE A 73 -1.56 -5.85 -6.62
CA PHE A 73 -0.65 -6.84 -7.21
C PHE A 73 -1.06 -8.27 -6.82
N TYR A 74 -1.38 -8.52 -5.55
CA TYR A 74 -1.83 -9.83 -5.10
C TYR A 74 -3.26 -10.16 -5.55
N ALA A 75 -4.17 -9.18 -5.57
CA ALA A 75 -5.51 -9.37 -6.12
C ALA A 75 -5.47 -9.82 -7.58
N GLN A 76 -4.59 -9.21 -8.40
CA GLN A 76 -4.39 -9.61 -9.78
C GLN A 76 -3.83 -11.05 -9.91
N GLY A 77 -2.83 -11.41 -9.10
CA GLY A 77 -2.31 -12.77 -9.08
C GLY A 77 -3.39 -13.79 -8.69
N ALA A 78 -4.17 -13.50 -7.64
CA ALA A 78 -5.27 -14.35 -7.21
C ALA A 78 -6.37 -14.46 -8.27
N GLN A 79 -6.73 -13.37 -8.94
CA GLN A 79 -7.71 -13.38 -10.03
C GLN A 79 -7.25 -14.26 -11.19
N ILE A 80 -5.99 -14.15 -11.61
CA ILE A 80 -5.44 -14.98 -12.69
C ILE A 80 -5.40 -16.46 -12.29
N LEU A 81 -5.05 -16.77 -11.03
CA LEU A 81 -4.90 -18.14 -10.55
C LEU A 81 -6.22 -18.83 -10.17
N ARG A 82 -7.21 -18.07 -9.70
CA ARG A 82 -8.46 -18.59 -9.11
C ARG A 82 -9.71 -18.19 -9.89
N GLY A 83 -9.58 -17.34 -10.91
CA GLY A 83 -10.68 -16.88 -11.77
C GLY A 83 -11.61 -15.85 -11.15
N VAL A 84 -11.32 -15.37 -9.94
CA VAL A 84 -12.18 -14.44 -9.18
C VAL A 84 -11.32 -13.38 -8.52
N GLU A 85 -11.73 -12.11 -8.64
CA GLU A 85 -11.09 -11.04 -7.88
C GLU A 85 -11.51 -11.15 -6.40
N PRO A 86 -10.55 -11.22 -5.46
CA PRO A 86 -10.88 -11.24 -4.04
C PRO A 86 -11.38 -9.87 -3.56
N GLN A 87 -12.02 -9.84 -2.39
CA GLN A 87 -12.23 -8.59 -1.66
C GLN A 87 -10.88 -7.86 -1.42
N PRO A 88 -10.90 -6.53 -1.21
CA PRO A 88 -9.70 -5.77 -0.88
C PRO A 88 -8.93 -6.39 0.29
N MET A 89 -7.59 -6.38 0.19
CA MET A 89 -6.73 -6.97 1.20
C MET A 89 -6.96 -6.36 2.59
N ARG A 90 -6.80 -7.21 3.61
CA ARG A 90 -6.82 -6.81 5.01
C ARG A 90 -5.42 -6.88 5.62
N PHE A 91 -4.94 -5.74 6.08
CA PHE A 91 -3.68 -5.61 6.78
C PHE A 91 -3.93 -5.61 8.28
N ILE A 92 -3.50 -6.66 8.98
CA ILE A 92 -3.65 -6.78 10.43
C ILE A 92 -2.40 -6.20 11.07
N VAL A 93 -2.54 -5.07 11.75
CA VAL A 93 -1.43 -4.38 12.41
C VAL A 93 -1.51 -4.62 13.91
N ALA A 94 -0.46 -5.17 14.51
CA ALA A 94 -0.36 -5.42 15.94
C ALA A 94 0.79 -4.64 16.58
N GLU A 95 0.52 -3.96 17.69
CA GLU A 95 1.55 -3.33 18.51
C GLU A 95 2.39 -4.37 19.23
N MET A 96 3.71 -4.17 19.23
CA MET A 96 4.68 -5.03 19.93
C MET A 96 4.87 -4.65 21.40
N LYS A 97 4.21 -3.58 21.86
CA LYS A 97 4.29 -3.08 23.24
C LYS A 97 2.88 -2.84 23.78
N SER A 98 2.73 -2.90 25.10
CA SER A 98 1.46 -2.60 25.78
C SER A 98 0.89 -1.26 25.28
N PRO A 99 -0.42 -1.19 24.94
CA PRO A 99 -1.48 -2.15 25.26
C PRO A 99 -1.67 -3.31 24.26
N PHE A 100 -0.74 -3.52 23.32
CA PHE A 100 -0.84 -4.55 22.27
C PHE A 100 -2.08 -4.35 21.39
N ALA A 101 -2.39 -3.09 21.06
CA ALA A 101 -3.56 -2.79 20.25
C ALA A 101 -3.41 -3.41 18.86
N VAL A 102 -4.56 -3.78 18.28
CA VAL A 102 -4.65 -4.34 16.94
C VAL A 102 -5.61 -3.50 16.10
N SER A 103 -5.22 -3.17 14.88
CA SER A 103 -6.11 -2.60 13.86
C SER A 103 -6.12 -3.44 12.60
N VAL A 104 -7.21 -3.36 11.86
CA VAL A 104 -7.34 -3.95 10.52
C VAL A 104 -7.55 -2.83 9.54
N LEU A 105 -6.69 -2.76 8.53
CA LEU A 105 -6.72 -1.73 7.51
C LEU A 105 -7.09 -2.36 6.16
N THR A 106 -7.89 -1.65 5.38
CA THR A 106 -8.24 -2.02 4.01
C THR A 106 -8.14 -0.79 3.11
N PRO A 107 -7.57 -0.88 1.91
CA PRO A 107 -7.49 0.26 1.01
C PRO A 107 -8.88 0.62 0.48
N ALA A 108 -9.21 1.91 0.58
CA ALA A 108 -10.46 2.46 0.03
C ALA A 108 -10.44 2.48 -1.52
N PRO A 109 -11.60 2.60 -2.19
CA PRO A 109 -11.69 2.56 -3.65
C PRO A 109 -10.76 3.56 -4.38
N THR A 110 -10.60 4.77 -3.85
CA THR A 110 -9.72 5.80 -4.42
C THR A 110 -8.25 5.39 -4.39
N LEU A 111 -7.79 4.81 -3.28
CA LEU A 111 -6.41 4.33 -3.15
C LEU A 111 -6.16 3.09 -4.02
N ARG A 112 -7.16 2.23 -4.17
CA ARG A 112 -7.09 1.05 -5.05
C ARG A 112 -6.91 1.45 -6.51
N SER A 113 -7.66 2.43 -6.99
CA SER A 113 -7.53 2.95 -8.36
C SER A 113 -6.11 3.44 -8.64
N LEU A 114 -5.54 4.26 -7.75
CA LEU A 114 -4.15 4.71 -7.87
C LEU A 114 -3.14 3.55 -7.85
N ALA A 115 -3.39 2.54 -7.03
CA ALA A 115 -2.53 1.36 -6.95
C ALA A 115 -2.60 0.47 -8.20
N GLU A 116 -3.72 0.42 -8.91
CA GLU A 116 -3.86 -0.30 -10.18
C GLU A 116 -2.95 0.33 -11.25
N ASP A 117 -2.97 1.66 -11.36
CA ASP A 117 -2.08 2.41 -12.25
C ASP A 117 -0.61 2.19 -11.90
N ASP A 118 -0.28 2.18 -10.61
CA ASP A 118 1.09 1.93 -10.14
C ASP A 118 1.59 0.53 -10.47
N VAL A 119 0.75 -0.50 -10.28
CA VAL A 119 1.08 -1.88 -10.63
C VAL A 119 1.27 -2.01 -12.13
N SER A 120 0.39 -1.40 -12.95
CA SER A 120 0.53 -1.44 -14.40
C SER A 120 1.84 -0.79 -14.84
N ARG A 121 2.13 0.42 -14.35
CA ARG A 121 3.37 1.14 -14.68
C ARG A 121 4.63 0.38 -14.27
N ALA A 122 4.61 -0.25 -13.10
CA ALA A 122 5.72 -1.07 -12.63
C ALA A 122 5.93 -2.31 -13.52
N GLN A 123 4.86 -2.98 -13.93
CA GLN A 123 4.92 -4.13 -14.84
C GLN A 123 5.41 -3.74 -16.24
N ASP A 124 4.96 -2.61 -16.76
CA ASP A 124 5.40 -2.09 -18.06
C ASP A 124 6.89 -1.73 -18.04
N MET A 125 7.32 -1.00 -17.01
CA MET A 125 8.74 -0.66 -16.80
C MET A 125 9.58 -1.93 -16.70
N TRP A 126 9.17 -2.88 -15.86
CA TRP A 126 9.86 -4.15 -15.67
C TRP A 126 9.97 -4.94 -16.97
N SER A 127 8.86 -5.07 -17.71
CA SER A 127 8.83 -5.76 -19.01
C SER A 127 9.75 -5.07 -20.03
N ASN A 128 9.77 -3.74 -20.07
CA ASN A 128 10.67 -2.98 -20.94
C ASN A 128 12.15 -3.21 -20.58
N CYS A 129 12.50 -3.17 -19.29
CA CYS A 129 13.85 -3.41 -18.80
C CYS A 129 14.33 -4.82 -19.15
N LEU A 130 13.49 -5.83 -18.93
CA LEU A 130 13.80 -7.22 -19.29
C LEU A 130 14.00 -7.40 -20.80
N ARG A 131 13.17 -6.77 -21.64
CA ARG A 131 13.29 -6.89 -23.11
C ARG A 131 14.51 -6.18 -23.67
N ARG A 132 14.88 -5.02 -23.12
CA ARG A 132 15.97 -4.18 -23.63
C ARG A 132 17.31 -4.44 -22.94
N ASN A 133 17.29 -5.14 -21.80
CA ASN A 133 18.43 -5.25 -20.88
C ASN A 133 19.01 -3.89 -20.49
N GLU A 134 18.13 -2.90 -20.29
CA GLU A 134 18.46 -1.53 -19.89
C GLU A 134 17.74 -1.22 -18.58
N TRP A 135 18.46 -0.65 -17.61
CA TRP A 135 17.97 -0.39 -16.26
C TRP A 135 18.12 1.10 -15.95
N PRO A 136 17.08 1.92 -16.16
CA PRO A 136 17.19 3.37 -15.99
C PRO A 136 17.49 3.72 -14.53
N GLY A 137 18.56 4.49 -14.33
CA GLY A 137 18.92 5.08 -13.03
C GLY A 137 18.31 6.46 -12.81
N TYR A 138 18.66 7.10 -11.69
CA TYR A 138 18.33 8.50 -11.45
C TYR A 138 19.14 9.44 -12.36
N PRO A 139 18.62 10.62 -12.71
CA PRO A 139 19.43 11.66 -13.34
C PRO A 139 20.60 12.06 -12.41
N HIS A 140 21.74 12.43 -12.99
CA HIS A 140 22.95 12.81 -12.23
C HIS A 140 22.73 14.06 -11.35
N THR A 141 21.88 14.98 -11.82
CA THR A 141 21.45 16.16 -11.07
C THR A 141 19.93 16.21 -11.10
N ALA A 142 19.30 16.39 -9.95
CA ALA A 142 17.87 16.63 -9.81
C ALA A 142 17.65 17.98 -9.12
N HIS A 143 16.73 18.78 -9.64
CA HIS A 143 16.25 19.98 -8.97
C HIS A 143 15.13 19.59 -8.00
N ILE A 144 15.23 20.07 -6.77
CA ILE A 144 14.22 19.83 -5.73
C ILE A 144 13.41 21.11 -5.58
N GLU A 145 12.14 21.04 -5.97
CA GLU A 145 11.19 22.13 -5.77
C GLU A 145 10.76 22.22 -4.30
N ALA A 146 10.40 23.42 -3.88
CA ALA A 146 9.84 23.63 -2.55
C ALA A 146 8.54 22.82 -2.42
N PRO A 147 8.38 22.00 -1.35
CA PRO A 147 7.15 21.26 -1.14
C PRO A 147 6.01 22.21 -0.77
N ASN A 148 4.76 21.84 -1.10
CA ASN A 148 3.57 22.68 -0.86
C ASN A 148 3.42 23.20 0.58
N TRP A 149 3.88 22.45 1.58
CA TRP A 149 3.81 22.92 2.97
C TRP A 149 4.75 24.11 3.21
N LEU A 150 5.93 24.11 2.60
CA LEU A 150 6.91 25.19 2.71
C LEU A 150 6.48 26.42 1.91
N LEU A 151 5.87 26.20 0.73
CA LEU A 151 5.28 27.28 -0.06
C LEU A 151 4.17 28.00 0.71
N ARG A 152 3.28 27.25 1.36
CA ARG A 152 2.21 27.82 2.20
C ARG A 152 2.76 28.58 3.39
N GLU A 153 3.77 28.05 4.08
CA GLU A 153 4.41 28.73 5.20
C GLU A 153 5.03 30.07 4.75
N ALA A 154 5.65 30.10 3.57
CA ALA A 154 6.20 31.32 2.99
C ALA A 154 5.11 32.33 2.61
N GLU A 155 4.00 31.89 2.01
CA GLU A 155 2.84 32.73 1.71
C GLU A 155 2.21 33.32 2.99
N GLU A 156 2.04 32.50 4.03
CA GLU A 156 1.53 32.94 5.33
C GLU A 156 2.46 33.96 6.00
N GLN A 157 3.77 33.75 5.90
CA GLN A 157 4.75 34.70 6.43
C GLN A 157 4.71 36.03 5.67
N ALA A 158 4.65 36.01 4.34
CA ALA A 158 4.53 37.23 3.52
C ALA A 158 3.26 38.01 3.87
N MET A 159 2.11 37.33 4.05
CA MET A 159 0.88 37.98 4.49
C MET A 159 1.00 38.62 5.88
N ARG A 160 1.75 38.01 6.80
CA ARG A 160 2.01 38.59 8.13
C ARG A 160 2.91 39.82 8.05
N ASP A 161 3.96 39.75 7.23
CA ASP A 161 4.92 40.84 7.07
C ASP A 161 4.23 42.06 6.43
N ASP A 162 3.43 41.86 5.38
CA ASP A 162 2.60 42.92 4.77
C ASP A 162 1.65 43.55 5.80
N ALA A 163 0.95 42.72 6.59
CA ALA A 163 0.02 43.21 7.61
C ALA A 163 0.70 44.03 8.71
N LEU A 164 1.96 43.71 9.05
CA LEU A 164 2.77 44.47 10.00
C LEU A 164 3.24 45.80 9.40
N GLU A 165 3.59 45.82 8.11
CA GLU A 165 4.00 47.04 7.40
C GLU A 165 2.85 48.05 7.29
N TYR A 166 1.61 47.61 7.07
CA TYR A 166 0.43 48.48 7.08
C TYR A 166 -0.02 48.96 8.47
N ALA A 167 0.51 48.39 9.55
CA ALA A 167 0.17 48.73 10.92
C ALA A 167 1.13 49.74 11.56
N LEU A 168 2.22 50.10 10.89
CA LEU A 168 3.23 51.09 11.28
C LEU A 168 3.05 52.41 10.52
#